data_AF-A0A4Y2F8G6-F1
#
_entry.id   AF-A0A4Y2F8G6-F1
#
_cell.length_a   1.000
_cell.length_b   1.000
_cell.length_c   1.000
_cell.angle_alpha   90.00
_cell.angle_beta   90.00
_cell.angle_gamma   90.00
#
_symmetry.space_group_name_H-M   'P 1'
#
loop_
_entity.id
_entity.type
_entity.pdbx_description
1 polymer ?
#
loop_
_entity_poly.entity_id
_entity_poly.type
_entity_poly.pdbx_seq_one_letter_code
_entity_poly.pdbx_strand_id
1 'polypeptide(L)'
;MYLIFLGTWRPFNPETVRLMIGMFDRDGNGTISFEEFCHLWKYITDWLNCFKSFDRDNSGTIDKTELKTAFSSFGFRLSDAFYDLLVKKFDRNQANSITFDDYVQVCVTLQSLTAAFRSYDKDMTGVITIGYEDFLMMVVRTMFQ
;
A
#
# COMPACT_ATOMS: atom_id res chain seq x y z
N MET A 1 -9.99 4.08 -18.88
CA MET A 1 -11.04 3.12 -18.49
C MET A 1 -11.25 3.27 -16.99
N TYR A 2 -12.20 4.13 -16.60
CA TYR A 2 -12.49 4.42 -15.20
C TYR A 2 -13.17 3.19 -14.59
N LEU A 3 -12.48 2.50 -13.69
CA LEU A 3 -13.03 1.37 -12.93
C LEU A 3 -14.09 1.91 -11.95
N ILE A 4 -15.30 2.10 -12.47
CA ILE A 4 -16.52 2.37 -11.70
C ILE A 4 -17.17 1.02 -11.44
N PHE A 5 -16.73 0.34 -10.39
CA PHE A 5 -17.52 -0.74 -9.80
C PHE A 5 -17.40 -0.58 -8.30
N LEU A 6 -18.55 -0.30 -7.66
CA LEU A 6 -18.90 -0.45 -6.23
C LEU A 6 -19.82 0.65 -5.65
N GLY A 7 -20.51 1.46 -6.48
CA GLY A 7 -21.68 2.22 -6.01
C GLY A 7 -21.41 3.39 -5.05
N THR A 8 -20.15 3.76 -4.82
CA THR A 8 -19.76 5.02 -4.20
C THR A 8 -19.24 5.96 -5.29
N TRP A 9 -19.79 7.18 -5.36
CA TRP A 9 -19.50 8.18 -6.40
C TRP A 9 -18.13 8.84 -6.25
N ARG A 10 -17.07 8.07 -5.98
CA ARG A 10 -15.70 8.60 -5.88
C ARG A 10 -14.75 7.84 -6.80
N PRO A 11 -13.93 8.55 -7.59
CA PRO A 11 -12.91 7.91 -8.39
C PRO A 11 -11.88 7.27 -7.47
N PHE A 12 -11.41 6.08 -7.85
CA PHE A 12 -10.28 5.40 -7.22
C PHE A 12 -9.08 6.36 -7.15
N ASN A 13 -8.27 6.24 -6.10
CA ASN A 13 -7.08 7.04 -5.93
C ASN A 13 -6.19 6.97 -7.19
N PRO A 14 -6.00 8.09 -7.92
CA PRO A 14 -5.25 8.06 -9.16
C PRO A 14 -3.78 7.68 -8.93
N GLU A 15 -3.24 7.96 -7.73
CA GLU A 15 -1.91 7.53 -7.34
C GLU A 15 -1.86 6.00 -7.19
N THR A 16 -2.83 5.40 -6.51
CA THR A 16 -2.95 3.94 -6.41
C THR A 16 -3.12 3.30 -7.78
N VAL A 17 -3.92 3.89 -8.68
CA VAL A 17 -4.06 3.40 -10.05
C VAL A 17 -2.72 3.43 -10.80
N ARG A 18 -1.97 4.54 -10.70
CA ARG A 18 -0.63 4.65 -11.32
C ARG A 18 0.34 3.62 -10.76
N LEU A 19 0.36 3.43 -9.45
CA LEU A 19 1.18 2.41 -8.79
C LEU A 19 0.82 1.00 -9.29
N MET A 20 -0.47 0.69 -9.33
CA MET A 20 -0.97 -0.60 -9.84
C MET A 20 -0.56 -0.84 -11.30
N ILE A 21 -0.61 0.18 -12.15
CA ILE A 21 -0.18 0.07 -13.55
C ILE A 21 1.34 -0.15 -13.61
N GLY A 22 2.14 0.67 -12.92
CA GLY A 22 3.60 0.58 -12.95
C GLY A 22 4.16 -0.75 -12.44
N MET A 23 3.44 -1.46 -11.55
CA MET A 23 3.84 -2.79 -11.09
C MET A 23 3.73 -3.90 -12.17
N PHE A 24 2.92 -3.68 -13.20
CA PHE A 24 2.58 -4.70 -14.20
C PHE A 24 2.87 -4.30 -15.65
N ASP A 25 3.10 -3.01 -15.92
CA ASP A 25 3.60 -2.49 -17.20
C ASP A 25 5.06 -2.92 -17.42
N ARG A 26 5.25 -4.10 -18.04
CA ARG A 26 6.58 -4.71 -18.24
C ARG A 26 7.30 -4.13 -19.44
N ASP A 27 6.56 -3.65 -20.43
CA ASP A 27 7.12 -3.06 -21.64
C ASP A 27 7.33 -1.53 -21.52
N GLY A 28 6.88 -0.92 -20.42
CA GLY A 28 7.13 0.47 -20.07
C GLY A 28 6.38 1.45 -20.98
N ASN A 29 5.33 0.99 -21.66
CA ASN A 29 4.61 1.78 -22.66
C ASN A 29 3.55 2.71 -22.02
N GLY A 30 3.37 2.64 -20.70
CA GLY A 30 2.40 3.44 -19.94
C GLY A 30 0.95 2.95 -20.06
N THR A 31 0.74 1.78 -20.69
CA THR A 31 -0.55 1.12 -20.89
C THR A 31 -0.45 -0.34 -20.42
N ILE A 32 -1.57 -1.05 -20.42
CA ILE A 32 -1.64 -2.43 -19.93
C ILE A 32 -2.18 -3.30 -21.07
N SER A 33 -1.36 -4.23 -21.55
CA SER A 33 -1.83 -5.27 -22.48
C SER A 33 -2.85 -6.19 -21.80
N PHE A 34 -3.56 -7.00 -22.58
CA PHE A 34 -4.54 -7.94 -22.01
C PHE A 34 -3.89 -8.95 -21.05
N GLU A 35 -2.67 -9.42 -21.36
CA GLU A 35 -1.94 -10.36 -20.50
C GLU A 35 -1.53 -9.71 -19.17
N GLU A 36 -0.99 -8.49 -19.23
CA GLU A 36 -0.66 -7.72 -18.03
C GLU A 36 -1.91 -7.38 -17.22
N PHE A 37 -3.04 -7.13 -17.88
CA PHE A 37 -4.33 -6.93 -17.23
C PHE A 37 -4.79 -8.20 -16.49
N CYS A 38 -4.61 -9.39 -17.06
CA CYS A 38 -4.92 -10.63 -16.35
C CYS A 38 -4.10 -10.79 -15.06
N HIS A 39 -2.81 -10.44 -15.11
CA HIS A 39 -1.96 -10.45 -13.92
C HIS A 39 -2.37 -9.39 -12.90
N LEU A 40 -2.64 -8.17 -13.34
CA LEU A 40 -3.15 -7.08 -12.50
C LEU A 40 -4.48 -7.47 -11.84
N TRP A 41 -5.41 -8.03 -12.60
CA TRP A 41 -6.72 -8.44 -12.11
C TRP A 41 -6.61 -9.52 -11.02
N LYS A 42 -5.75 -10.52 -11.24
CA LYS A 42 -5.46 -11.54 -10.23
C LYS A 42 -4.90 -10.89 -8.96
N TYR A 43 -3.93 -9.99 -9.11
CA TYR A 43 -3.33 -9.28 -7.99
C TYR A 43 -4.37 -8.45 -7.21
N ILE A 44 -5.19 -7.66 -7.90
CA ILE A 44 -6.29 -6.89 -7.27
C ILE A 44 -7.26 -7.82 -6.54
N THR A 45 -7.58 -8.98 -7.11
CA THR A 45 -8.49 -9.96 -6.50
C THR A 45 -7.90 -10.52 -5.21
N ASP A 46 -6.62 -10.89 -5.21
CA ASP A 46 -5.92 -11.40 -4.02
C ASP A 46 -5.87 -10.34 -2.91
N TRP A 47 -5.55 -9.08 -3.28
CA TRP A 47 -5.57 -7.94 -2.37
C TRP A 47 -6.96 -7.65 -1.81
N LEU A 48 -7.99 -7.72 -2.64
CA LEU A 48 -9.37 -7.49 -2.22
C LEU A 48 -9.84 -8.59 -1.26
N ASN A 49 -9.48 -9.84 -1.51
CA ASN A 49 -9.78 -10.95 -0.60
C ASN A 49 -9.06 -10.77 0.74
N CYS A 50 -7.81 -10.31 0.72
CA CYS A 50 -7.05 -9.98 1.91
C CYS A 50 -7.71 -8.83 2.69
N PHE A 51 -8.06 -7.74 2.02
CA PHE A 51 -8.78 -6.60 2.60
C PHE A 51 -10.08 -7.06 3.29
N LYS A 52 -10.92 -7.82 2.58
CA LYS A 52 -12.18 -8.37 3.12
C LYS A 52 -11.98 -9.33 4.29
N SER A 53 -10.83 -9.97 4.40
CA SER A 53 -10.53 -10.83 5.56
C SER A 53 -10.27 -10.05 6.85
N PHE A 54 -9.93 -8.76 6.71
CA PHE A 54 -9.65 -7.86 7.83
C PHE A 54 -10.77 -6.87 8.14
N ASP A 55 -11.58 -6.49 7.14
CA ASP A 55 -12.87 -5.79 7.32
C ASP A 55 -13.88 -6.75 7.96
N ARG A 56 -13.85 -6.84 9.29
CA ARG A 56 -14.60 -7.84 10.06
C ARG A 56 -16.06 -7.48 10.20
N ASP A 57 -16.34 -6.18 10.25
CA ASP A 57 -17.71 -5.67 10.35
C ASP A 57 -18.39 -5.51 8.98
N ASN A 58 -17.68 -5.77 7.88
CA ASN A 58 -18.13 -5.59 6.49
C ASN A 58 -18.57 -4.14 6.23
N SER A 59 -17.91 -3.18 6.85
CA SER A 59 -18.14 -1.75 6.63
C SER A 59 -17.72 -1.29 5.24
N GLY A 60 -16.87 -2.06 4.55
CA GLY A 60 -16.26 -1.68 3.28
C GLY A 60 -15.04 -0.77 3.45
N THR A 61 -14.61 -0.52 4.68
CA THR A 61 -13.38 0.20 5.04
C THR A 61 -12.62 -0.58 6.12
N ILE A 62 -11.37 -0.20 6.38
CA ILE A 62 -10.56 -0.77 7.46
C ILE A 62 -10.33 0.31 8.51
N ASP A 63 -10.78 0.08 9.73
CA ASP A 63 -10.49 0.96 10.86
C ASP A 63 -9.07 0.75 11.43
N LYS A 64 -8.68 1.54 12.44
CA LYS A 64 -7.36 1.40 13.10
C LYS A 64 -7.13 0.01 13.69
N THR A 65 -8.15 -0.59 14.30
CA THR A 65 -8.07 -1.88 14.99
C THR A 65 -7.87 -3.02 13.98
N GLU A 66 -8.59 -2.95 12.87
CA GLU A 66 -8.51 -3.88 11.75
C GLU A 66 -7.16 -3.73 11.03
N LEU A 67 -6.70 -2.49 10.80
CA LEU A 67 -5.39 -2.22 10.21
C LEU A 67 -4.25 -2.80 11.06
N LYS A 68 -4.35 -2.62 12.38
CA LYS A 68 -3.40 -3.18 13.36
C LYS A 68 -3.39 -4.70 13.31
N THR A 69 -4.56 -5.32 13.19
CA THR A 69 -4.70 -6.76 13.04
C THR A 69 -4.04 -7.22 11.73
N ALA A 70 -4.34 -6.55 10.62
CA ALA A 70 -3.78 -6.86 9.30
C ALA A 70 -2.26 -6.83 9.29
N PHE A 71 -1.65 -5.74 9.77
CA PHE A 71 -0.20 -5.59 9.71
C PHE A 71 0.52 -6.48 10.71
N SER A 72 -0.10 -6.76 11.86
CA SER A 72 0.43 -7.78 12.78
C SER A 72 0.44 -9.17 12.14
N SER A 73 -0.60 -9.53 11.36
CA SER A 73 -0.63 -10.78 10.60
C SER A 73 0.42 -10.83 9.48
N PHE A 74 0.83 -9.69 8.93
CA PHE A 74 1.96 -9.59 8.00
C PHE A 74 3.34 -9.57 8.68
N GLY A 75 3.37 -9.65 10.02
CA GLY A 75 4.60 -9.69 10.81
C GLY A 75 5.16 -8.33 11.21
N PHE A 76 4.45 -7.23 10.95
CA PHE A 76 4.84 -5.91 11.42
C PHE A 76 4.61 -5.75 12.92
N ARG A 77 5.58 -5.13 13.60
CA ARG A 77 5.46 -4.73 15.01
C ARG A 77 5.64 -3.22 15.13
N LEU A 78 4.54 -2.51 14.91
CA LEU A 78 4.51 -1.04 14.87
C LEU A 78 3.82 -0.49 16.13
N SER A 79 4.18 0.74 16.50
CA SER A 79 3.58 1.40 17.65
C SER A 79 2.16 1.89 17.34
N ASP A 80 1.35 2.05 18.40
CA ASP A 80 -0.03 2.53 18.27
C ASP A 80 -0.10 3.93 17.61
N ALA A 81 0.83 4.82 17.99
CA ALA A 81 0.98 6.14 17.40
C ALA A 81 1.33 6.10 15.90
N PHE A 82 2.04 5.07 15.44
CA PHE A 82 2.32 4.90 14.01
C PHE A 82 1.06 4.49 13.24
N TYR A 83 0.20 3.64 13.82
CA TYR A 83 -1.10 3.33 13.21
C TYR A 83 -2.00 4.57 13.12
N ASP A 84 -2.02 5.43 14.14
CA ASP A 84 -2.73 6.72 14.07
C ASP A 84 -2.21 7.61 12.94
N LEU A 85 -0.88 7.66 12.77
CA LEU A 85 -0.26 8.40 11.68
C LEU A 85 -0.67 7.84 10.32
N LEU A 86 -0.70 6.53 10.14
CA LEU A 86 -1.10 5.89 8.89
C LEU A 86 -2.56 6.19 8.55
N VAL A 87 -3.48 5.98 9.50
CA VAL A 87 -4.90 6.29 9.28
C VAL A 87 -5.05 7.76 8.90
N LYS A 88 -4.46 8.68 9.67
CA LYS A 88 -4.54 10.12 9.38
C LYS A 88 -3.93 10.53 8.04
N LYS A 89 -2.86 9.84 7.60
CA LYS A 89 -2.12 10.18 6.37
C LYS A 89 -2.84 9.70 5.11
N PHE A 90 -3.46 8.53 5.18
CA PHE A 90 -4.05 7.85 4.01
C PHE A 90 -5.58 7.92 3.97
N ASP A 91 -6.25 8.25 5.08
CA ASP A 91 -7.69 8.53 5.09
C ASP A 91 -7.99 9.87 4.40
N ARG A 92 -8.20 9.82 3.09
CA ARG A 92 -8.56 11.00 2.27
C ARG A 92 -9.96 11.53 2.59
N ASN A 93 -10.80 10.72 3.24
CA ASN A 93 -12.20 11.05 3.49
C ASN A 93 -12.43 11.60 4.91
N GLN A 94 -11.40 11.57 5.77
CA GLN A 94 -11.49 11.93 7.19
C GLN A 94 -12.60 11.13 7.90
N ALA A 95 -12.81 9.89 7.47
CA ALA A 95 -13.79 8.96 8.02
C ALA A 95 -13.24 8.14 9.20
N ASN A 96 -11.99 8.38 9.60
CA ASN A 96 -11.20 7.57 10.52
C ASN A 96 -11.12 6.09 10.11
N SER A 97 -11.16 5.83 8.80
CA SER A 97 -11.05 4.51 8.21
C SER A 97 -10.40 4.59 6.83
N ILE A 98 -9.86 3.47 6.37
CA ILE A 98 -9.08 3.36 5.15
C ILE A 98 -9.89 2.58 4.12
N THR A 99 -10.14 3.19 2.95
CA THR A 99 -10.81 2.51 1.83
C THR A 99 -9.86 1.52 1.15
N PHE A 100 -10.38 0.60 0.34
CA PHE A 100 -9.55 -0.42 -0.34
C PHE A 100 -8.39 0.19 -1.15
N ASP A 101 -8.63 1.26 -1.89
CA ASP A 101 -7.60 1.92 -2.70
C ASP A 101 -6.51 2.61 -1.87
N ASP A 102 -6.88 3.17 -0.71
CA ASP A 102 -5.93 3.73 0.23
C ASP A 102 -5.17 2.63 0.99
N TYR A 103 -5.83 1.51 1.29
CA TYR A 103 -5.19 0.34 1.89
C TYR A 103 -4.09 -0.22 0.99
N VAL A 104 -4.36 -0.37 -0.32
CA VAL A 104 -3.33 -0.78 -1.28
C VAL A 104 -2.16 0.20 -1.29
N GLN A 105 -2.43 1.51 -1.26
CA GLN A 105 -1.37 2.52 -1.22
C GLN A 105 -0.51 2.42 0.04
N VAL A 106 -1.13 2.23 1.21
CA VAL A 106 -0.42 2.04 2.50
C VAL A 106 0.49 0.82 2.40
N CYS A 107 -0.04 -0.29 1.90
CA CYS A 107 0.72 -1.53 1.85
C CYS A 107 1.89 -1.49 0.87
N VAL A 108 1.70 -0.93 -0.33
CA VAL A 108 2.79 -0.73 -1.29
C VAL A 108 3.86 0.19 -0.68
N THR A 109 3.44 1.30 -0.06
CA THR A 109 4.36 2.25 0.59
C THR A 109 5.18 1.56 1.70
N LEU A 110 4.51 0.83 2.60
CA LEU A 110 5.19 0.11 3.68
C LEU A 110 6.10 -1.00 3.17
N GLN A 111 5.68 -1.73 2.13
CA GLN A 111 6.50 -2.77 1.53
C GLN A 111 7.78 -2.18 0.93
N SER A 112 7.68 -1.10 0.15
CA SER A 112 8.82 -0.43 -0.47
C SER A 112 9.78 0.15 0.57
N LEU A 113 9.26 0.85 1.58
CA LEU A 113 10.08 1.38 2.69
C LEU A 113 10.74 0.26 3.51
N THR A 114 10.03 -0.84 3.75
CA THR A 114 10.55 -2.00 4.49
C THR A 114 11.65 -2.71 3.70
N ALA A 115 11.46 -2.88 2.38
CA ALA A 115 12.46 -3.46 1.50
C ALA A 115 13.73 -2.58 1.44
N ALA A 116 13.55 -1.27 1.31
CA ALA A 116 14.65 -0.30 1.35
C ALA A 116 15.39 -0.39 2.69
N PHE A 117 14.70 -0.32 3.83
CA PHE A 117 15.30 -0.45 5.15
C PHE A 117 16.09 -1.76 5.32
N ARG A 118 15.50 -2.90 4.92
CA ARG A 118 16.16 -4.23 5.01
C ARG A 118 17.41 -4.35 4.13
N SER A 119 17.51 -3.58 3.05
CA SER A 119 18.75 -3.58 2.24
C SER A 119 19.95 -3.00 3.00
N TYR A 120 19.69 -2.15 4.00
CA TYR A 120 20.69 -1.58 4.90
C TYR A 120 20.80 -2.36 6.23
N ASP A 121 19.70 -2.92 6.77
CA ASP A 121 19.68 -3.74 8.01
C ASP A 121 20.00 -5.22 7.75
N LYS A 122 21.22 -5.50 7.26
CA LYS A 122 21.63 -6.88 6.87
C LYS A 122 21.62 -7.87 8.05
N ASP A 123 21.88 -7.38 9.25
CA ASP A 123 21.95 -8.19 10.46
C ASP A 123 20.59 -8.30 11.19
N MET A 124 19.52 -7.72 10.62
CA MET A 124 18.15 -7.76 11.15
C MET A 124 18.03 -7.25 12.59
N THR A 125 18.78 -6.19 12.90
CA THR A 125 18.81 -5.60 14.24
C THR A 125 17.62 -4.69 14.50
N GLY A 126 16.93 -4.25 13.46
CA GLY A 126 15.87 -3.24 13.51
C GLY A 126 16.40 -1.81 13.64
N VAL A 127 17.70 -1.59 13.53
CA VAL A 127 18.35 -0.27 13.58
C VAL A 127 19.39 -0.17 12.47
N ILE A 128 19.39 0.92 11.72
CA ILE A 128 20.42 1.22 10.71
C ILE A 128 21.17 2.48 11.09
N THR A 129 22.48 2.49 10.84
CA THR A 129 23.30 3.71 10.86
C THR A 129 23.71 3.99 9.42
N ILE A 130 23.23 5.10 8.87
CA ILE A 130 23.42 5.47 7.46
C ILE A 130 23.90 6.91 7.36
N GLY A 131 24.72 7.20 6.35
CA GLY A 131 25.12 8.56 6.03
C GLY A 131 23.92 9.40 5.55
N TYR A 132 24.01 10.72 5.69
CA TYR A 132 22.93 11.62 5.28
C TYR A 132 22.59 11.48 3.78
N GLU A 133 23.60 11.39 2.92
CA GLU A 133 23.39 11.24 1.47
C GLU A 133 22.77 9.87 1.13
N ASP A 134 23.22 8.80 1.79
CA ASP A 134 22.63 7.46 1.62
C ASP A 134 21.17 7.42 2.07
N PHE A 135 20.82 8.14 3.15
CA PHE A 135 19.44 8.30 3.56
C PHE A 135 18.60 9.00 2.49
N LEU A 136 19.09 10.12 1.92
CA LEU A 136 18.39 10.81 0.85
C LEU A 136 18.23 9.90 -0.38
N MET A 137 19.29 9.19 -0.79
CA MET A 137 19.23 8.23 -1.89
C MET A 137 18.22 7.11 -1.63
N MET A 138 18.19 6.55 -0.41
CA MET A 138 17.24 5.51 -0.02
C MET A 138 15.80 6.02 -0.14
N VAL A 139 15.50 7.21 0.39
CA VAL A 139 14.15 7.78 0.34
C VAL A 139 13.73 8.13 -1.09
N VAL A 140 14.60 8.81 -1.85
CA VAL A 140 14.30 9.23 -3.23
C VAL A 140 14.03 8.02 -4.14
N ARG A 141 14.83 6.97 -4.04
CA ARG A 141 14.62 5.72 -4.81
C ARG A 141 13.33 4.99 -4.44
N THR A 142 12.85 5.17 -3.21
CA THR A 142 11.66 4.46 -2.70
C THR A 142 10.37 5.22 -2.98
N MET A 143 10.41 6.56 -2.94
CA MET A 143 9.23 7.42 -3.10
C MET A 143 8.92 7.79 -4.55
N PHE A 144 9.88 7.64 -5.48
CA PHE A 144 9.73 7.99 -6.88
C PHE A 144 10.16 6.80 -7.76
N GLN A 145 9.19 5.95 -8.13
CA GLN A 145 9.32 4.93 -9.18
C GLN A 145 8.47 5.32 -10.38
#